data_AF-A0A0L0EYN4-F1
#
_entry.id   AF-A0A0L0EYN4-F1
#
_cell.length_a   1.000
_cell.length_b   1.000
_cell.length_c   1.000
_cell.angle_alpha   90.00
_cell.angle_beta   90.00
_cell.angle_gamma   90.00
#
_symmetry.space_group_name_H-M   'P 1'
#
loop_
_entity.id
_entity.type
_entity.pdbx_description
1 polymer ?
#
loop_
_entity_poly.entity_id
_entity_poly.type
_entity_poly.pdbx_seq_one_letter_code
_entity_poly.pdbx_strand_id
1 'polypeptide(L)'
;YFLGRKIVFDAENTKPSRPDDKQFEVIGIESSFHISQLVVGLSDPMQLKQGHEITIELTKKIAMQIDGEPWQQTPCTIHITHHEQAPVLIKRKQVFY
;
A
#
# COMPACT_ATOMS: atom_id res chain seq x y z
N TYR A 1 4.47 12.99 0.99
CA TYR A 1 5.56 13.78 0.41
C TYR A 1 6.69 12.84 0.03
N PHE A 2 6.70 12.31 -1.20
CA PHE A 2 7.94 11.77 -1.77
C PHE A 2 8.53 12.86 -2.67
N LEU A 3 9.62 13.48 -2.20
CA LEU A 3 10.59 14.23 -3.04
C LEU A 3 10.02 15.34 -3.96
N GLY A 4 9.06 16.14 -3.49
CA GLY A 4 8.68 17.39 -4.17
C GLY A 4 8.04 17.22 -5.56
N ARG A 5 7.61 16.02 -5.94
CA ARG A 5 6.78 15.79 -7.12
C ARG A 5 5.39 15.37 -6.67
N LYS A 6 4.39 16.18 -7.03
CA LYS A 6 2.98 15.79 -6.99
C LYS A 6 2.80 14.67 -8.03
N ILE A 7 2.78 13.43 -7.58
CA ILE A 7 2.37 12.33 -8.43
C ILE A 7 0.84 12.34 -8.37
N VAL A 8 0.22 12.72 -9.48
CA VAL A 8 -1.23 12.65 -9.65
C VAL A 8 -1.53 11.21 -10.01
N PHE A 9 -2.16 10.49 -9.08
CA PHE A 9 -2.77 9.21 -9.39
C PHE A 9 -4.25 9.46 -9.60
N ASP A 10 -4.76 9.06 -10.75
CA ASP A 10 -6.20 9.08 -11.01
C ASP A 10 -6.79 7.95 -10.17
N ALA A 11 -7.65 8.30 -9.21
CA ALA A 11 -8.29 7.31 -8.36
C ALA A 11 -9.35 6.59 -9.21
N GLU A 12 -8.94 5.55 -9.91
CA GLU A 12 -9.87 4.66 -10.61
C GLU A 12 -10.75 3.91 -9.60
N ASN A 13 -11.89 3.41 -10.08
CA ASN A 13 -12.88 2.68 -9.28
C ASN A 13 -12.30 1.35 -8.73
N THR A 14 -11.64 1.42 -7.57
CA THR A 14 -10.94 0.30 -6.93
C THR A 14 -11.88 -0.58 -6.10
N LYS A 15 -11.56 -1.88 -6.03
CA LYS A 15 -12.33 -2.85 -5.23
C LYS A 15 -11.91 -2.77 -3.76
N PRO A 16 -12.78 -3.17 -2.82
CA PRO A 16 -12.39 -3.31 -1.42
C PRO A 16 -11.18 -4.24 -1.25
N SER A 17 -10.24 -3.87 -0.39
CA SER A 17 -9.04 -4.67 -0.13
C SER A 17 -9.39 -6.05 0.44
N ARG A 18 -8.72 -7.08 -0.08
CA ARG A 18 -8.92 -8.47 0.31
C ARG A 18 -7.59 -9.22 0.30
N PRO A 19 -7.18 -9.87 1.39
CA PRO A 19 -5.91 -10.59 1.44
C PRO A 19 -5.90 -11.88 0.60
N ASP A 20 -7.05 -12.34 0.12
CA ASP A 20 -7.24 -13.61 -0.57
C ASP A 20 -7.49 -13.49 -2.09
N ASP A 21 -7.48 -12.27 -2.65
CA ASP A 21 -7.83 -12.02 -4.05
C ASP A 21 -6.62 -11.84 -4.99
N LYS A 22 -5.40 -11.95 -4.45
CA LYS A 22 -4.12 -11.80 -5.15
C LYS A 22 -3.92 -10.43 -5.80
N GLN A 23 -4.62 -9.41 -5.32
CA GLN A 23 -4.39 -8.02 -5.72
C GLN A 23 -3.51 -7.33 -4.69
N PHE A 24 -2.58 -6.50 -5.16
CA PHE A 24 -1.83 -5.56 -4.34
C PHE A 24 -2.48 -4.18 -4.43
N GLU A 25 -2.60 -3.50 -3.30
CA GLU A 25 -3.02 -2.11 -3.21
C GLU A 25 -1.83 -1.19 -3.02
N VAL A 26 -1.72 -0.18 -3.88
CA VAL A 26 -0.72 0.87 -3.77
C VAL A 26 -1.41 2.08 -3.17
N ILE A 27 -1.01 2.47 -1.96
CA ILE A 27 -1.61 3.59 -1.21
C ILE A 27 -0.56 4.68 -1.02
N GLY A 28 -0.97 5.92 -1.24
CA GLY A 28 -0.16 7.11 -1.04
C GLY A 28 -0.43 7.74 0.32
N ILE A 29 0.64 8.10 1.02
CA ILE A 29 0.56 8.87 2.26
C ILE A 29 1.22 10.23 2.06
N GLU A 30 0.44 11.28 2.25
CA GLU A 30 0.93 12.65 2.08
C GLU A 30 1.80 13.09 3.25
N SER A 31 1.40 12.88 4.50
CA SER A 31 2.14 13.36 5.67
C SER A 31 1.85 12.54 6.93
N SER A 32 2.58 12.80 8.02
CA SER A 32 2.24 12.26 9.33
C SER A 32 0.86 12.72 9.81
N PHE A 33 0.46 13.95 9.48
CA PHE A 33 -0.88 14.46 9.78
C PHE A 33 -1.96 13.70 9.02
N HIS A 34 -1.73 13.39 7.73
CA HIS A 34 -2.62 12.54 6.94
C HIS A 34 -2.78 11.16 7.60
N ILE A 35 -1.69 10.53 8.06
CA ILE A 35 -1.76 9.28 8.83
C ILE A 35 -2.66 9.44 10.07
N SER A 36 -2.47 10.51 10.85
CA SER A 36 -3.30 10.75 12.04
C SER A 36 -4.79 10.86 11.69
N GLN A 37 -5.13 11.57 10.61
CA GLN A 37 -6.51 11.68 10.14
C GLN A 37 -7.09 10.34 9.70
N LEU A 38 -6.32 9.48 9.02
CA LEU A 38 -6.72 8.11 8.67
C LEU A 38 -7.04 7.29 9.94
N VAL A 39 -6.18 7.36 10.96
CA VAL A 39 -6.35 6.61 12.22
C VAL A 39 -7.61 7.03 12.98
N VAL A 40 -7.94 8.33 12.98
CA VAL A 40 -9.14 8.85 13.68
C VAL A 40 -10.40 8.87 12.80
N GLY A 41 -10.32 8.43 11.54
CA GLY A 41 -11.46 8.39 10.61
C GLY A 41 -11.89 9.75 10.06
N LEU A 42 -10.97 10.73 9.99
CA LEU A 42 -11.21 12.06 9.43
C LEU A 42 -10.71 12.21 7.98
N SER A 43 -10.11 11.17 7.41
CA SER A 43 -9.64 11.13 6.02
C SER A 43 -9.69 9.69 5.50
N ASP A 44 -9.71 9.56 4.17
CA ASP A 44 -9.68 8.29 3.46
C ASP A 44 -8.30 8.03 2.86
N PRO A 45 -7.84 6.76 2.79
CA PRO A 45 -6.56 6.44 2.20
C PRO A 45 -6.54 6.81 0.71
N MET A 46 -5.50 7.51 0.28
CA MET A 46 -5.32 7.84 -1.14
C MET A 46 -4.88 6.59 -1.90
N GLN A 47 -5.84 5.89 -2.53
CA GLN A 47 -5.55 4.72 -3.34
C GLN A 47 -5.01 5.15 -4.70
N LEU A 48 -3.82 4.64 -5.04
CA LEU A 48 -3.08 5.00 -6.24
C LEU A 48 -3.28 3.99 -7.35
N LYS A 49 -3.31 2.70 -6.99
CA LYS A 49 -3.48 1.59 -7.94
C LYS A 49 -3.87 0.30 -7.22
N GLN A 50 -4.54 -0.59 -7.92
CA GLN A 50 -4.74 -1.99 -7.55
C GLN A 50 -4.29 -2.89 -8.70
N GLY A 51 -3.59 -4.00 -8.43
CA GLY A 51 -3.19 -4.93 -9.48
C GLY A 51 -2.42 -6.17 -9.00
N HIS A 52 -2.30 -7.17 -9.87
CA HIS A 52 -1.63 -8.45 -9.57
C HIS A 52 -0.11 -8.40 -9.60
N GLU A 53 0.45 -7.39 -10.29
CA GLU A 53 1.88 -7.17 -10.43
C GLU A 53 2.15 -5.67 -10.34
N ILE A 54 3.10 -5.29 -9.49
CA ILE A 54 3.50 -3.90 -9.28
C ILE A 54 4.99 -3.79 -9.56
N THR A 55 5.34 -2.84 -10.43
CA THR A 55 6.73 -2.45 -10.67
C THR A 55 6.94 -1.04 -10.15
N ILE A 56 7.94 -0.86 -9.26
CA ILE A 56 8.28 0.42 -8.65
C ILE A 56 9.71 0.77 -9.05
N GLU A 57 9.89 1.91 -9.71
CA GLU A 57 11.21 2.44 -10.04
C GLU A 57 11.65 3.47 -8.99
N LEU A 58 12.79 3.22 -8.36
CA LEU A 58 13.39 4.09 -7.37
C LEU A 58 14.63 4.75 -7.96
N THR A 59 14.58 6.07 -8.12
CA THR A 59 15.69 6.86 -8.67
C THR A 59 16.66 7.39 -7.61
N LYS A 60 16.34 7.20 -6.31
CA LYS A 60 17.09 7.75 -5.17
C LYS A 60 17.13 6.73 -4.03
N LYS A 61 18.07 6.93 -3.11
CA LYS A 61 18.13 6.17 -1.87
C LYS A 61 16.93 6.53 -0.98
N ILE A 62 16.14 5.54 -0.56
CA ILE A 62 14.95 5.74 0.28
C ILE A 62 14.92 4.76 1.45
N ALA A 63 14.28 5.15 2.55
CA ALA A 63 13.98 4.24 3.64
C ALA A 63 12.85 3.30 3.21
N MET A 64 13.00 2.00 3.48
CA MET A 64 12.00 0.98 3.22
C MET A 64 11.85 0.05 4.42
N GLN A 65 10.74 -0.67 4.49
CA GLN A 65 10.43 -1.63 5.55
C GLN A 65 9.52 -2.74 5.02
N ILE A 66 9.75 -3.98 5.47
CA ILE A 66 8.95 -5.18 5.19
C ILE A 66 8.86 -5.94 6.50
N ASP A 67 7.65 -6.33 6.90
CA ASP A 67 7.38 -7.16 8.08
C ASP A 67 8.12 -6.75 9.37
N GLY A 68 8.30 -5.44 9.58
CA GLY A 68 9.01 -4.92 10.74
C GLY A 68 10.49 -4.56 10.50
N GLU A 69 11.13 -5.13 9.49
CA GLU A 69 12.56 -4.96 9.22
C GLU A 69 12.85 -3.74 8.35
N PRO A 70 13.50 -2.68 8.86
CA PRO A 70 13.81 -1.49 8.10
C PRO A 70 15.15 -1.62 7.35
N TRP A 71 15.23 -1.02 6.16
CA TRP A 71 16.51 -0.88 5.44
C TRP A 71 16.57 0.41 4.61
N GLN A 72 17.76 0.70 4.07
CA GLN A 72 17.98 1.80 3.13
C GLN A 72 18.15 1.26 1.72
N GLN A 73 17.12 1.40 0.89
CA GLN A 73 17.12 0.91 -0.48
C GLN A 73 17.88 1.89 -1.38
N THR A 74 18.91 1.43 -2.08
CA THR A 74 19.56 2.19 -3.16
C THR A 74 18.68 2.23 -4.41
N PRO A 75 18.92 3.16 -5.35
CA PRO A 75 18.17 3.20 -6.61
C PRO A 75 18.09 1.82 -7.27
N CYS A 76 16.88 1.38 -7.62
CA CYS A 76 16.60 0.07 -8.20
C CYS A 76 15.19 0.02 -8.79
N THR A 77 14.87 -1.06 -9.49
CA THR A 77 13.49 -1.42 -9.86
C THR A 77 13.04 -2.59 -9.01
N ILE A 78 11.92 -2.42 -8.32
CA ILE A 78 11.32 -3.45 -7.46
C ILE A 78 10.13 -4.05 -8.21
N HIS A 79 10.14 -5.38 -8.34
CA HIS A 79 9.04 -6.15 -8.90
C HIS A 79 8.32 -6.89 -7.78
N ILE A 80 7.02 -6.66 -7.65
CA ILE A 80 6.17 -7.27 -6.63
C ILE A 80 5.12 -8.10 -7.36
N THR A 81 5.13 -9.41 -7.09
CA THR A 81 4.21 -10.39 -7.66
C THR A 81 3.75 -11.34 -6.57
N HIS A 82 2.53 -11.86 -6.70
CA HIS A 82 2.05 -12.90 -5.81
C HIS A 82 2.83 -14.20 -6.04
N HIS A 83 3.54 -14.69 -5.03
CA HIS A 83 4.25 -15.98 -5.09
C HIS A 83 3.35 -17.13 -4.62
N GLU A 84 3.02 -17.16 -3.34
CA GLU A 84 2.25 -18.23 -2.69
C GLU A 84 1.24 -17.68 -1.69
N GLN A 85 0.30 -18.53 -1.27
CA GLN A 85 -0.73 -18.18 -0.30
C GLN A 85 -0.81 -19.26 0.79
N ALA A 86 -0.61 -18.85 2.03
CA ALA A 86 -0.70 -19.74 3.18
C ALA A 86 -2.12 -19.71 3.80
N PRO A 87 -2.66 -20.85 4.26
CA PRO A 87 -3.89 -20.86 5.06
C PRO A 87 -3.61 -20.20 6.42
N VAL A 88 -4.40 -19.18 6.76
CA VAL A 88 -4.31 -18.46 8.03
C VAL A 88 -5.63 -18.54 8.79
N LEU A 89 -5.56 -18.63 10.12
CA LEU A 89 -6.75 -18.56 10.96
C LEU A 89 -7.24 -17.12 11.02
N ILE A 90 -8.46 -16.88 10.52
CA ILE A 90 -9.12 -15.57 10.56
C ILE A 90 -10.30 -15.59 11.54
N LYS A 91 -10.47 -14.50 12.31
CA LYS A 91 -11.67 -14.32 13.12
C LYS A 91 -12.86 -14.11 12.19
N ARG A 92 -13.92 -14.91 12.37
CA ARG A 92 -15.18 -14.74 11.63
C ARG A 92 -15.77 -13.37 11.97
N LYS A 93 -16.03 -12.51 10.97
CA LYS A 93 -16.76 -11.25 11.19
C LYS A 93 -18.16 -11.60 11.72
N GLN A 94 -18.48 -11.17 12.94
CA GLN A 94 -19.87 -11.15 13.41
C GLN A 94 -20.57 -10.00 12.68
N VAL A 95 -21.55 -10.32 11.86
CA VAL A 95 -22.45 -9.33 11.28
C VAL A 95 -23.48 -9.03 12.36
N PHE A 96 -23.41 -7.84 12.97
CA PHE A 96 -24.47 -7.34 13.83
C PHE A 96 -25.58 -6.81 12.91
N TYR A 97 -26.80 -7.31 13.10
CA TYR A 97 -28.03 -6.83 12.44
C TYR A 97 -28.52 -5.54 13.09
#